data_AF-A0A3P7TA18-F1
#
_entry.id   AF-A0A3P7TA18-F1
#
_cell.length_a   1.000
_cell.length_b   1.000
_cell.length_c   1.000
_cell.angle_alpha   90.00
_cell.angle_beta   90.00
_cell.angle_gamma   90.00
#
_symmetry.space_group_name_H-M   'P 1'
#
loop_
_entity.id
_entity.type
_entity.pdbx_description
1 polymer ?
#
loop_
_entity_poly.entity_id
_entity_poly.type
_entity_poly.pdbx_seq_one_letter_code
_entity_poly.pdbx_strand_id
1 'polypeptide(L)'
;MEICDALGETDEGPRDAIRAIRKRLTSSAGKDHISIWYTLILIEACLKNCGRRFQAQVANRDFLHDLIKVLLPKHNPPIQLQTKILYMIKVRFPIFF
;
A
#
# COMPACT_ATOMS: atom_id res chain seq x y z
N MET A 1 -2.89 0.19 -17.93
CA MET A 1 -1.63 0.28 -17.15
C MET A 1 -1.32 -1.16 -16.81
N GLU A 2 -0.23 -1.72 -17.33
CA GLU A 2 -0.01 -3.18 -17.34
C GLU A 2 -0.28 -3.87 -15.99
N ILE A 3 0.05 -3.20 -14.88
CA ILE A 3 -0.24 -3.72 -13.53
C ILE A 3 -1.74 -3.80 -13.23
N CYS A 4 -2.53 -2.76 -13.52
CA CYS A 4 -3.98 -2.83 -13.28
C CYS A 4 -4.68 -3.80 -14.24
N ASP A 5 -4.15 -3.95 -15.46
CA ASP A 5 -4.65 -4.91 -16.44
C ASP A 5 -4.41 -6.34 -15.91
N ALA A 6 -3.17 -6.65 -15.48
CA ALA A 6 -2.81 -7.92 -14.85
C ALA A 6 -3.59 -8.21 -13.54
N LEU A 7 -3.88 -7.17 -12.74
CA LEU A 7 -4.72 -7.31 -11.53
C LEU A 7 -6.18 -7.64 -11.86
N GLY A 8 -6.66 -7.24 -13.05
CA GLY A 8 -8.01 -7.48 -13.51
C GLY A 8 -8.20 -8.81 -14.25
N GLU A 9 -7.12 -9.44 -14.71
CA GLU A 9 -7.15 -10.69 -15.48
C GLU A 9 -7.72 -11.88 -14.71
N THR A 10 -7.55 -11.90 -13.39
CA THR A 10 -8.02 -13.02 -12.54
C THR A 10 -8.80 -12.51 -11.35
N ASP A 11 -9.70 -13.36 -10.84
CA ASP A 11 -10.47 -13.03 -9.65
C ASP A 11 -9.60 -12.86 -8.39
N GLU A 12 -8.45 -13.54 -8.37
CA GLU A 12 -7.51 -13.58 -7.24
C GLU A 12 -6.39 -12.54 -7.32
N GLY A 13 -6.22 -11.90 -8.50
CA GLY A 13 -5.19 -10.88 -8.75
C GLY A 13 -5.11 -9.81 -7.67
N PRO A 14 -6.23 -9.17 -7.25
CA PRO A 14 -6.20 -8.17 -6.19
C PRO A 14 -5.71 -8.70 -4.84
N ARG A 15 -6.08 -9.94 -4.48
CA ARG A 15 -5.71 -10.57 -3.21
C ARG A 15 -4.22 -10.90 -3.17
N ASP A 16 -3.73 -11.49 -4.25
CA ASP A 16 -2.32 -11.90 -4.35
C ASP A 16 -1.40 -10.67 -4.43
N ALA A 17 -1.82 -9.62 -5.11
CA ALA A 17 -1.09 -8.35 -5.14
C ALA A 17 -0.99 -7.69 -3.76
N ILE A 18 -2.10 -7.65 -3.00
CA ILE A 18 -2.04 -7.13 -1.63
C ILE A 18 -1.17 -8.00 -0.73
N ARG A 19 -1.19 -9.32 -0.89
CA ARG A 19 -0.26 -10.21 -0.16
C ARG A 19 1.20 -9.86 -0.47
N ALA A 20 1.54 -9.66 -1.74
CA ALA A 20 2.89 -9.28 -2.17
C ALA A 20 3.31 -7.90 -1.64
N ILE A 21 2.42 -6.90 -1.71
CA ILE A 21 2.65 -5.55 -1.20
C ILE A 21 2.87 -5.58 0.32
N ARG A 22 2.01 -6.28 1.08
CA ARG A 22 2.17 -6.42 2.54
C ARG A 22 3.49 -7.08 2.91
N LYS A 23 3.88 -8.13 2.18
CA LYS A 23 5.19 -8.78 2.38
C LYS A 23 6.34 -7.80 2.12
N ARG A 24 6.26 -6.98 1.06
CA ARG A 24 7.26 -5.96 0.77
C ARG A 24 7.35 -4.92 1.90
N LEU A 25 6.22 -4.32 2.30
CA LEU A 25 6.18 -3.32 3.38
C LEU A 25 6.79 -3.83 4.68
N THR A 26 6.43 -5.04 5.09
CA THR A 26 6.94 -5.64 6.34
C THR A 26 8.41 -6.04 6.23
N SER A 27 8.85 -6.60 5.11
CA SER A 27 10.25 -7.00 4.91
C SER A 27 11.23 -5.83 4.80
N SER A 28 10.78 -4.69 4.25
CA SER A 28 11.59 -3.50 4.03
C SER A 28 11.54 -2.49 5.20
N ALA A 29 10.59 -2.63 6.13
CA ALA A 29 10.42 -1.73 7.27
C ALA A 29 11.71 -1.58 8.10
N GLY A 30 12.26 -0.36 8.13
CA GLY A 30 13.50 -0.04 8.85
C GLY A 30 14.79 -0.56 8.21
N LYS A 31 14.72 -1.11 6.99
CA LYS A 31 15.88 -1.64 6.25
C LYS A 31 16.09 -0.95 4.91
N ASP A 32 14.99 -0.72 4.18
CA ASP A 32 15.02 -0.19 2.83
C ASP A 32 13.83 0.75 2.61
N HIS A 33 14.01 2.01 3.01
CA HIS A 33 12.97 3.03 2.87
C HIS A 33 12.69 3.40 1.42
N ILE A 34 13.64 3.18 0.51
CA ILE A 34 13.48 3.43 -0.93
C ILE A 34 12.47 2.43 -1.52
N SER A 35 12.62 1.14 -1.20
CA SER A 35 11.64 0.11 -1.57
C SER A 35 10.25 0.43 -1.05
N ILE A 36 10.12 0.92 0.19
CA ILE A 36 8.83 1.32 0.75
C ILE A 36 8.25 2.49 -0.05
N TRP A 37 9.06 3.51 -0.34
CA TRP A 37 8.62 4.68 -1.10
C TRP A 37 8.01 4.29 -2.47
N TYR A 38 8.72 3.47 -3.25
CA TYR A 38 8.20 3.00 -4.53
C TYR A 38 6.97 2.11 -4.38
N THR A 39 6.89 1.32 -3.29
CA THR A 39 5.69 0.53 -2.98
C THR A 39 4.48 1.45 -2.71
N LEU A 40 4.66 2.57 -2.00
CA LEU A 40 3.60 3.55 -1.77
C LEU A 40 3.16 4.24 -3.07
N ILE A 41 4.10 4.58 -3.96
CA ILE A 41 3.78 5.13 -5.29
C ILE A 41 2.95 4.12 -6.10
N LEU A 42 3.36 2.84 -6.10
CA LEU A 42 2.62 1.78 -6.78
C LEU A 42 1.18 1.68 -6.24
N ILE A 43 1.01 1.66 -4.91
CA ILE A 43 -0.32 1.62 -4.29
C ILE A 43 -1.16 2.83 -4.74
N GLU A 44 -0.60 4.05 -4.73
CA GLU A 44 -1.34 5.23 -5.20
C GLU A 44 -1.76 5.14 -6.67
N ALA A 45 -0.89 4.62 -7.52
CA ALA A 45 -1.20 4.40 -8.92
C ALA A 45 -2.31 3.35 -9.08
N CYS A 46 -2.25 2.24 -8.34
CA CYS A 46 -3.27 1.21 -8.37
C CYS A 46 -4.61 1.71 -7.80
N LEU A 47 -4.61 2.54 -6.75
CA LEU A 47 -5.85 3.13 -6.22
C LEU A 47 -6.56 4.04 -7.22
N LYS A 48 -5.80 4.73 -8.10
CA LYS A 48 -6.34 5.59 -9.15
C LYS A 48 -6.81 4.82 -10.39
N ASN A 49 -6.11 3.75 -10.74
CA ASN A 49 -6.26 3.10 -12.04
C ASN A 49 -6.93 1.72 -11.98
N CYS A 50 -7.00 1.10 -10.80
CA CYS A 50 -7.59 -0.23 -10.63
C CYS A 50 -9.00 -0.13 -10.02
N GLY A 51 -9.82 -1.14 -10.28
CA GLY A 51 -11.23 -1.17 -9.83
C GLY A 51 -11.45 -1.41 -8.34
N ARG A 52 -12.73 -1.35 -7.92
CA ARG A 52 -13.18 -1.46 -6.52
C ARG A 52 -12.65 -2.69 -5.77
N ARG A 53 -12.42 -3.80 -6.47
CA ARG A 53 -11.88 -5.04 -5.87
C ARG A 53 -10.50 -4.82 -5.25
N PHE A 54 -9.61 -4.12 -5.93
CA PHE A 54 -8.29 -3.79 -5.39
C PHE A 54 -8.39 -2.75 -4.28
N GLN A 55 -9.19 -1.71 -4.49
CA GLN A 55 -9.41 -0.66 -3.49
C GLN A 55 -9.94 -1.23 -2.16
N ALA A 56 -10.86 -2.20 -2.22
CA ALA A 56 -11.36 -2.89 -1.03
C ALA A 56 -10.27 -3.70 -0.28
N GLN A 57 -9.33 -4.32 -1.01
CA GLN A 57 -8.21 -5.02 -0.37
C GLN A 57 -7.25 -4.05 0.33
N VAL A 58 -7.02 -2.88 -0.27
CA VAL A 58 -6.21 -1.81 0.33
C VAL A 58 -6.93 -1.24 1.55
N ALA A 59 -8.23 -0.95 1.46
CA ALA A 59 -9.04 -0.39 2.56
C ALA A 59 -9.28 -1.33 3.73
N ASN A 60 -8.81 -2.58 3.65
CA ASN A 60 -8.91 -3.54 4.74
C ASN A 60 -8.12 -3.09 5.99
N ARG A 61 -8.73 -3.25 7.17
CA ARG A 61 -8.11 -2.97 8.48
C ARG A 61 -6.73 -3.61 8.66
N ASP A 62 -6.54 -4.84 8.20
CA ASP A 62 -5.27 -5.54 8.33
C ASP A 62 -4.17 -4.89 7.49
N PHE A 63 -4.52 -4.42 6.29
CA PHE A 63 -3.60 -3.68 5.43
C PHE A 63 -3.21 -2.35 6.07
N LEU A 64 -4.20 -1.59 6.56
CA LEU A 64 -3.99 -0.34 7.28
C LEU A 64 -3.09 -0.52 8.51
N HIS A 65 -3.29 -1.59 9.27
CA HIS A 65 -2.48 -1.89 10.43
C HIS A 65 -1.02 -2.17 10.06
N ASP A 66 -0.78 -2.93 9.00
CA ASP A 66 0.60 -3.18 8.52
C ASP A 66 1.26 -1.90 7.96
N LEU A 67 0.49 -1.00 7.35
CA LEU A 67 0.97 0.30 6.91
C LEU A 67 1.37 1.19 8.10
N ILE A 68 0.58 1.19 9.18
CA ILE A 68 0.90 1.92 10.43
C ILE A 68 2.14 1.34 11.10
N LYS A 69 2.36 0.01 11.04
CA LYS A 69 3.58 -0.60 11.62
C LYS A 69 4.86 -0.04 11.02
N VAL A 70 4.85 0.39 9.75
CA VAL A 70 6.02 1.03 9.11
C VAL A 70 6.41 2.33 9.83
N LEU A 71 5.46 3.01 10.47
CA LEU A 71 5.68 4.25 11.22
C LEU A 71 6.23 4.04 12.63
N LEU A 72 6.36 2.79 13.09
CA LEU A 72 6.84 2.54 14.45
C LEU A 72 8.26 3.12 14.64
N PRO A 73 8.55 3.74 15.81
CA PRO A 73 9.85 4.39 16.06
C PRO A 73 11.06 3.50 15.80
N LYS A 74 10.93 2.19 16.05
CA LYS A 74 11.98 1.18 15.80
C LYS A 74 12.44 1.09 14.33
N HIS A 75 11.62 1.55 13.37
CA HIS A 75 11.96 1.55 11.94
C HIS A 75 12.58 2.87 11.47
N ASN A 76 12.63 3.88 12.34
CA ASN A 76 13.18 5.21 12.08
C ASN A 76 12.89 5.75 10.66
N PRO A 77 11.62 5.78 10.22
CA PRO A 77 11.29 6.20 8.87
C PRO A 77 11.58 7.69 8.66
N PRO A 78 12.12 8.12 7.51
CA PRO A 78 12.37 9.53 7.23
C PRO A 78 11.06 10.31 7.18
N ILE A 79 11.12 11.61 7.52
CA ILE A 79 9.93 12.47 7.62
C ILE A 79 9.08 12.47 6.35
N GLN A 80 9.71 12.40 5.17
CA GLN A 80 9.02 12.34 3.89
C GLN A 80 8.15 11.07 3.77
N LEU A 81 8.67 9.94 4.24
CA LEU A 81 7.95 8.67 4.24
C LEU A 81 6.80 8.69 5.26
N GLN A 82 7.04 9.27 6.45
CA GLN A 82 6.00 9.45 7.46
C GLN A 82 4.82 10.27 6.91
N THR A 83 5.12 11.45 6.34
CA THR A 83 4.13 12.34 5.75
C THR A 83 3.35 11.66 4.62
N LYS A 84 4.04 10.90 3.76
CA LYS A 84 3.40 10.16 2.66
C LYS A 84 2.40 9.13 3.18
N ILE A 85 2.78 8.32 4.15
CA ILE A 85 1.91 7.29 4.73
C ILE A 85 0.70 7.93 5.43
N LEU A 86 0.93 8.96 6.25
CA LEU A 86 -0.16 9.69 6.93
C LEU A 86 -1.12 10.35 5.95
N TYR A 87 -0.61 10.92 4.85
CA TYR A 87 -1.43 11.49 3.79
C TYR A 87 -2.29 10.41 3.11
N MET A 88 -1.70 9.26 2.79
CA MET A 88 -2.45 8.14 2.22
C MET A 88 -3.59 7.74 3.16
N ILE A 89 -3.31 7.51 4.45
CA ILE A 89 -4.29 7.17 5.51
C ILE A 89 -5.41 8.21 5.59
N LYS A 90 -5.08 9.51 5.62
CA LYS A 90 -6.05 10.60 5.80
C LYS A 90 -6.93 10.84 4.58
N VAL A 91 -6.34 10.86 3.37
CA VAL A 91 -7.03 11.37 2.18
C VAL A 91 -7.59 10.25 1.32
N ARG A 92 -6.86 9.14 1.17
CA ARG A 92 -7.27 8.09 0.24
C ARG A 92 -8.18 7.06 0.87
N PHE A 93 -7.95 6.65 2.10
CA PHE A 93 -8.73 5.55 2.70
C PHE A 93 -10.17 5.91 3.07
N PRO A 94 -10.49 7.12 3.59
CA PRO A 94 -11.88 7.48 3.91
C PRO A 94 -12.76 7.73 2.69
N ILE A 95 -12.18 7.99 1.50
CA ILE A 95 -12.95 8.19 0.26
C ILE A 95 -13.56 6.86 -0.24
N PHE A 96 -13.01 5.72 0.20
CA PHE A 96 -13.48 4.38 -0.18
C PHE A 96 -14.42 3.73 0.86
N PHE A 97 -14.77 4.43 1.93
CA PHE A 97 -15.77 4.02 2.94
C PHE A 97 -17.05 4.85 2.81
#